data_AF-A0A2V6Y1J1-F1
#
_entry.id   AF-A0A2V6Y1J1-F1
#
_cell.length_a   1.000
_cell.length_b   1.000
_cell.length_c   1.000
_cell.angle_alpha   90.00
_cell.angle_beta   90.00
_cell.angle_gamma   90.00
#
_symmetry.space_group_name_H-M   'P 1'
#
loop_
_entity.id
_entity.type
_entity.pdbx_description
1 polymer ?
#
loop_
_entity_poly.entity_id
_entity_poly.type
_entity_poly.pdbx_seq_one_letter_code
_entity_poly.pdbx_strand_id
1 'polypeptide(L)'
;MRTIAVVNQKGGCGKTITSINLSAFLAREQRRVLLVDMDPQGHATLGLLTDAAQPSRTMYEVFLPDAGRPPTGLGDVIRPVRENLDVAPSDILLSAIPETLAGRVGREDILSEAMASVEGRYDYVIVDCPPNVGLLTFNTLKACSEAIVPMDPSFFSLHGLGKLLETIEVLAKETDHHIAVRALVTLYSGRSAFAKAVLDEIRRHLDGRHFETVIRYSVKLAEAASHGVPIAHYSRDCVGFDDYRALAVEVLQQEAAMRQRERVTIKRNATGASARDDGAGSSVPAVTPEGVMFTIEAPDAERVQLAGDFNNWTLDGNDMEAMDGVWKKVVKLPPGRYRYRYVVDGRWQNDPLNTTVEPSPYGGEDSVLVMDERVATAG
;
A
#
# COMPACT_ATOMS: atom_id res chain seq x y z
N MET A 1 -11.63 -1.96 -7.69
CA MET A 1 -11.89 -1.74 -6.26
C MET A 1 -10.54 -1.57 -5.57
N ARG A 2 -10.31 -0.55 -4.75
CA ARG A 2 -9.05 -0.35 -4.04
C ARG A 2 -9.17 -0.86 -2.59
N THR A 3 -8.31 -1.78 -2.18
CA THR A 3 -8.42 -2.47 -0.89
C THR A 3 -7.24 -2.09 0.01
N ILE A 4 -7.54 -1.57 1.21
CA ILE A 4 -6.55 -0.96 2.10
C ILE A 4 -6.71 -1.52 3.51
N ALA A 5 -5.70 -2.26 3.97
CA ALA A 5 -5.59 -2.70 5.35
C ALA A 5 -5.09 -1.55 6.23
N VAL A 6 -5.64 -1.39 7.43
CA VAL A 6 -5.11 -0.50 8.47
C VAL A 6 -4.56 -1.36 9.59
N VAL A 7 -3.24 -1.52 9.64
CA VAL A 7 -2.57 -2.58 10.41
C VAL A 7 -1.40 -2.05 11.24
N ASN A 8 -1.29 -2.53 12.48
CA ASN A 8 -0.15 -2.33 13.37
C ASN A 8 -0.32 -3.22 14.61
N GLN A 9 0.77 -3.88 15.02
CA GLN A 9 0.86 -4.72 16.22
C GLN A 9 0.76 -3.92 17.54
N LYS A 10 0.97 -2.60 17.49
CA LYS A 10 0.83 -1.75 18.68
C LYS A 10 -0.65 -1.38 18.89
N GLY A 11 -1.15 -1.63 20.10
CA GLY A 11 -2.43 -1.08 20.56
C GLY A 11 -2.36 0.46 20.68
N GLY A 12 -3.48 1.15 20.42
CA GLY A 12 -3.58 2.60 20.66
C GLY A 12 -2.85 3.51 19.68
N CYS A 13 -2.31 3.02 18.55
CA CYS A 13 -1.66 3.83 17.51
C CYS A 13 -2.63 4.54 16.53
N GLY A 14 -3.94 4.43 16.76
CA GLY A 14 -4.95 5.11 15.93
C GLY A 14 -5.42 4.32 14.70
N LYS A 15 -5.32 2.97 14.68
CA LYS A 15 -5.88 2.11 13.62
C LYS A 15 -7.36 2.38 13.37
N THR A 16 -8.20 2.03 14.33
CA THR A 16 -9.66 2.21 14.22
C THR A 16 -10.07 3.64 13.93
N ILE A 17 -9.45 4.63 14.61
CA ILE A 17 -9.73 6.04 14.34
C ILE A 17 -9.39 6.40 12.89
N THR A 18 -8.29 5.89 12.35
CA THR A 18 -7.91 6.07 10.95
C THR A 18 -8.89 5.36 10.02
N SER A 19 -9.22 4.10 10.27
CA SER A 19 -10.16 3.30 9.49
C SER A 19 -11.52 3.99 9.37
N ILE A 20 -12.07 4.44 10.50
CA ILE A 20 -13.35 5.17 10.57
C ILE A 20 -13.27 6.49 9.79
N ASN A 21 -12.29 7.34 10.09
CA ASN A 21 -12.28 8.71 9.57
C ASN A 21 -11.86 8.77 8.11
N LEU A 22 -10.87 7.97 7.69
CA LEU A 22 -10.51 7.86 6.28
C LEU A 22 -11.71 7.40 5.45
N SER A 23 -12.42 6.37 5.90
CA SER A 23 -13.64 5.89 5.23
C SER A 23 -14.71 6.97 5.12
N ALA A 24 -14.95 7.71 6.22
CA ALA A 24 -15.92 8.80 6.24
C ALA A 24 -15.55 9.96 5.30
N PHE A 25 -14.28 10.35 5.22
CA PHE A 25 -13.86 11.41 4.29
C PHE A 25 -13.86 10.96 2.84
N LEU A 26 -13.45 9.73 2.52
CA LEU A 26 -13.59 9.18 1.17
C LEU A 26 -15.06 9.14 0.72
N ALA A 27 -15.99 8.73 1.60
CA ALA A 27 -17.42 8.74 1.30
C ALA A 27 -17.97 10.15 1.03
N ARG A 28 -17.48 11.16 1.76
CA ARG A 28 -17.83 12.58 1.51
C ARG A 28 -17.37 13.07 0.14
N GLU A 29 -16.24 12.54 -0.35
CA GLU A 29 -15.72 12.76 -1.71
C GLU A 29 -16.40 11.86 -2.76
N GLN A 30 -17.63 11.39 -2.48
CA GLN A 30 -18.49 10.63 -3.39
C GLN A 30 -17.91 9.27 -3.82
N ARG A 31 -17.04 8.68 -3.00
CA ARG A 31 -16.58 7.29 -3.18
C ARG A 31 -17.49 6.33 -2.44
N ARG A 32 -17.88 5.22 -3.07
CA ARG A 32 -18.59 4.14 -2.37
C ARG A 32 -17.58 3.37 -1.51
N VAL A 33 -17.71 3.46 -0.20
CA VAL A 33 -16.75 2.87 0.75
C VAL A 33 -17.40 1.78 1.59
N LEU A 34 -16.71 0.65 1.71
CA LEU A 34 -17.00 -0.37 2.72
C LEU A 34 -15.88 -0.37 3.77
N LEU A 35 -16.24 -0.21 5.04
CA LEU A 35 -15.33 -0.50 6.16
C LEU A 35 -15.59 -1.92 6.68
N VAL A 36 -14.59 -2.79 6.66
CA VAL A 36 -14.66 -4.13 7.26
C VAL A 36 -13.96 -4.08 8.61
N ASP A 37 -14.69 -4.35 9.69
CA ASP A 37 -14.10 -4.48 11.03
C ASP A 37 -13.63 -5.92 11.22
N MET A 38 -12.33 -6.11 11.42
CA MET A 38 -11.71 -7.42 11.65
C MET A 38 -11.16 -7.55 13.07
N ASP A 39 -11.34 -6.54 13.93
CA ASP A 39 -10.95 -6.60 15.33
C ASP A 39 -12.11 -7.20 16.15
N PRO A 40 -11.91 -8.32 16.89
CA PRO A 40 -12.92 -8.86 17.79
C PRO A 40 -13.42 -7.86 18.86
N GLN A 41 -12.69 -6.78 19.13
CA GLN A 41 -13.15 -5.72 20.03
C GLN A 41 -14.28 -4.86 19.42
N GLY A 42 -14.48 -4.90 18.10
CA GLY A 42 -15.61 -4.21 17.44
C GLY A 42 -15.58 -2.69 17.57
N HIS A 43 -14.41 -2.08 17.74
CA HIS A 43 -14.33 -0.63 17.95
C HIS A 43 -14.73 0.17 16.70
N ALA A 44 -14.48 -0.33 15.49
CA ALA A 44 -14.91 0.35 14.27
C ALA A 44 -16.43 0.27 14.12
N THR A 45 -16.98 -0.91 14.42
CA THR A 45 -18.41 -1.21 14.48
C THR A 45 -19.13 -0.28 15.46
N LEU A 46 -18.65 -0.24 16.72
CA LEU A 46 -19.19 0.65 17.75
C LEU A 46 -19.05 2.12 17.35
N GLY A 47 -17.94 2.48 16.70
CA GLY A 47 -17.67 3.83 16.23
C GLY A 47 -18.55 4.32 15.07
N LEU A 48 -19.38 3.46 14.49
CA LEU A 48 -20.23 3.77 13.33
C LEU A 48 -21.71 3.37 13.49
N LEU A 49 -22.05 2.41 14.36
CA LEU A 49 -23.40 1.84 14.51
C LEU A 49 -24.01 2.06 15.90
N THR A 50 -23.86 3.24 16.49
CA THR A 50 -24.29 3.54 17.88
C THR A 50 -25.79 3.40 18.13
N ASP A 51 -26.63 3.70 17.14
CA ASP A 51 -28.09 3.68 17.28
C ASP A 51 -28.74 2.39 16.72
N ALA A 52 -27.94 1.45 16.21
CA ALA A 52 -28.44 0.21 15.65
C ALA A 52 -28.57 -0.86 16.73
N ALA A 53 -29.64 -1.66 16.67
CA ALA A 53 -29.67 -2.93 17.39
C ALA A 53 -28.42 -3.75 17.00
N GLN A 54 -27.87 -4.52 17.94
CA GLN A 54 -26.69 -5.36 17.66
C GLN A 54 -26.93 -6.16 16.37
N PRO A 55 -25.98 -6.13 15.42
CA PRO A 55 -26.15 -6.81 14.15
C PRO A 55 -26.45 -8.29 14.40
N SER A 56 -27.49 -8.81 13.74
CA SER A 56 -27.87 -10.22 13.86
C SER A 56 -26.85 -11.21 13.27
N ARG A 57 -25.90 -10.69 12.48
CA ARG A 57 -24.76 -11.37 11.88
C ARG A 57 -23.62 -10.37 11.73
N THR A 58 -22.40 -10.83 11.90
CA THR A 58 -21.15 -10.08 11.81
C THR A 58 -20.16 -10.83 10.93
N MET A 59 -18.93 -10.31 10.83
CA MET A 59 -17.83 -11.00 10.18
C MET A 59 -17.55 -12.39 10.80
N TYR A 60 -18.02 -12.68 12.02
CA TYR A 60 -17.93 -14.03 12.58
C TYR A 60 -18.61 -15.08 11.68
N GLU A 61 -19.87 -14.87 11.27
CA GLU A 61 -20.59 -15.84 10.43
C GLU A 61 -20.01 -15.94 9.01
N VAL A 62 -19.30 -14.92 8.54
CA VAL A 62 -18.58 -14.98 7.26
C VAL A 62 -17.39 -15.94 7.36
N PHE A 63 -16.68 -15.92 8.49
CA PHE A 63 -15.54 -16.82 8.74
C PHE A 63 -15.96 -18.23 9.12
N LEU A 64 -17.07 -18.36 9.85
CA LEU A 64 -17.57 -19.63 10.32
C LEU A 64 -19.06 -19.80 9.95
N PRO A 65 -19.34 -20.38 8.77
CA PRO A 65 -20.71 -20.65 8.36
C PRO A 65 -21.44 -21.61 9.32
N ASP A 66 -22.70 -21.31 9.61
CA ASP A 66 -23.59 -22.17 10.39
C ASP A 66 -23.80 -23.53 9.72
N ALA A 67 -23.59 -24.61 10.47
CA ALA A 67 -23.89 -25.96 9.99
C ALA A 67 -25.38 -26.10 9.64
N GLY A 68 -25.67 -26.51 8.40
CA GLY A 68 -27.05 -26.72 7.91
C GLY A 68 -27.76 -25.46 7.40
N ARG A 69 -27.05 -24.33 7.27
CA ARG A 69 -27.55 -23.12 6.59
C ARG A 69 -26.68 -22.81 5.35
N PRO A 70 -27.22 -22.05 4.38
CA PRO A 70 -26.39 -21.50 3.30
C PRO A 70 -25.23 -20.68 3.89
N PRO A 71 -24.03 -20.72 3.27
CA PRO A 71 -22.91 -19.89 3.71
C PRO A 71 -23.30 -18.41 3.77
N THR A 72 -22.96 -17.75 4.87
CA THR A 72 -23.13 -16.29 5.00
C THR A 72 -22.07 -15.60 4.16
N GLY A 73 -22.49 -14.83 3.16
CA GLY A 73 -21.59 -14.00 2.37
C GLY A 73 -21.37 -12.63 3.01
N LEU A 74 -20.35 -11.91 2.54
CA LEU A 74 -20.08 -10.54 3.01
C LEU A 74 -21.28 -9.62 2.79
N GLY A 75 -22.02 -9.80 1.69
CA GLY A 75 -23.24 -9.05 1.39
C GLY A 75 -24.35 -9.15 2.45
N ASP A 76 -24.41 -10.25 3.21
CA ASP A 76 -25.47 -10.51 4.20
C ASP A 76 -25.23 -9.76 5.52
N VAL A 77 -23.98 -9.43 5.81
CA VAL A 77 -23.55 -8.82 7.08
C VAL A 77 -23.37 -7.32 6.98
N ILE A 78 -23.19 -6.79 5.76
CA ILE A 78 -23.03 -5.35 5.51
C ILE A 78 -24.24 -4.58 6.06
N ARG A 79 -23.95 -3.47 6.74
CA ARG A 79 -24.93 -2.53 7.27
C ARG A 79 -24.67 -1.14 6.73
N PRO A 80 -25.71 -0.43 6.26
CA PRO A 80 -25.56 0.95 5.88
C PRO A 80 -25.27 1.80 7.10
N VAL A 81 -24.27 2.67 7.00
CA VAL A 81 -23.95 3.66 8.04
C VAL A 81 -24.49 5.02 7.63
N ARG A 82 -24.23 5.41 6.38
CA ARG A 82 -24.70 6.66 5.77
C ARG A 82 -24.49 6.62 4.26
N GLU A 83 -24.81 7.71 3.58
CA GLU A 83 -24.56 7.84 2.14
C GLU A 83 -23.09 7.52 1.81
N ASN A 84 -22.91 6.62 0.84
CA ASN A 84 -21.62 6.15 0.34
C ASN A 84 -20.71 5.46 1.38
N LEU A 85 -21.19 5.14 2.58
CA LEU A 85 -20.42 4.44 3.60
C LEU A 85 -21.25 3.33 4.24
N ASP A 86 -20.76 2.11 4.05
CA ASP A 86 -21.27 0.90 4.66
C ASP A 86 -20.21 0.29 5.59
N VAL A 87 -20.64 -0.57 6.51
CA VAL A 87 -19.76 -1.31 7.41
C VAL A 87 -20.10 -2.80 7.42
N ALA A 88 -19.08 -3.66 7.38
CA ALA A 88 -19.21 -5.06 7.74
C ALA A 88 -18.74 -5.21 9.19
N PRO A 89 -19.69 -5.38 10.14
CA PRO A 89 -19.39 -5.28 11.56
C PRO A 89 -18.67 -6.52 12.11
N SER A 90 -17.95 -6.36 13.21
CA SER A 90 -17.36 -7.44 14.01
C SER A 90 -18.00 -7.51 15.40
N ASP A 91 -17.78 -8.63 16.07
CA ASP A 91 -18.07 -8.82 17.48
C ASP A 91 -16.99 -9.70 18.15
N ILE A 92 -17.16 -9.91 19.45
CA ILE A 92 -16.22 -10.68 20.27
C ILE A 92 -16.05 -12.13 19.82
N LEU A 93 -17.03 -12.73 19.14
CA LEU A 93 -16.98 -14.13 18.70
C LEU A 93 -15.88 -14.36 17.65
N LEU A 94 -15.47 -13.32 16.90
CA LEU A 94 -14.31 -13.40 16.01
C LEU A 94 -13.03 -13.85 16.72
N SER A 95 -12.91 -13.66 18.03
CA SER A 95 -11.74 -14.14 18.79
C SER A 95 -11.62 -15.66 18.80
N ALA A 96 -12.71 -16.39 18.55
CA ALA A 96 -12.71 -17.86 18.48
C ALA A 96 -12.25 -18.38 17.12
N ILE A 97 -12.24 -17.55 16.07
CA ILE A 97 -11.94 -17.98 14.69
C ILE A 97 -10.54 -18.62 14.55
N PRO A 98 -9.45 -18.06 15.10
CA PRO A 98 -8.12 -18.66 14.96
C PRO A 98 -8.03 -20.09 15.49
N GLU A 99 -8.65 -20.37 16.64
CA GLU A 99 -8.68 -21.69 17.25
C GLU A 99 -9.64 -22.62 16.50
N THR A 100 -10.83 -22.13 16.15
CA THR A 100 -11.86 -22.93 15.48
C THR A 100 -11.43 -23.40 14.09
N LEU A 101 -10.68 -22.57 13.38
CA LEU A 101 -10.17 -22.88 12.05
C LEU A 101 -8.77 -23.51 12.09
N ALA A 102 -8.27 -23.92 13.24
CA ALA A 102 -6.95 -24.54 13.36
C ALA A 102 -6.83 -25.78 12.45
N GLY A 103 -5.81 -25.79 11.59
CA GLY A 103 -5.55 -26.90 10.66
C GLY A 103 -6.50 -27.00 9.45
N ARG A 104 -7.50 -26.11 9.34
CA ARG A 104 -8.36 -26.05 8.15
C ARG A 104 -7.60 -25.48 6.96
N VAL A 105 -7.63 -26.19 5.83
CA VAL A 105 -7.06 -25.73 4.56
C VAL A 105 -7.85 -24.51 4.06
N GLY A 106 -7.15 -23.48 3.58
CA GLY A 106 -7.75 -22.27 3.01
C GLY A 106 -8.33 -21.30 4.05
N ARG A 107 -8.05 -21.47 5.35
CA ARG A 107 -8.52 -20.56 6.40
C ARG A 107 -7.97 -19.14 6.26
N GLU A 108 -6.88 -18.97 5.51
CA GLU A 108 -6.24 -17.71 5.18
C GLU A 108 -6.91 -16.96 4.01
N ASP A 109 -7.78 -17.64 3.25
CA ASP A 109 -8.41 -17.12 2.01
C ASP A 109 -9.81 -16.54 2.23
N ILE A 110 -10.39 -16.74 3.41
CA ILE A 110 -11.81 -16.49 3.68
C ILE A 110 -12.18 -15.03 3.38
N LEU A 111 -11.38 -14.07 3.85
CA LEU A 111 -11.71 -12.66 3.61
C LEU A 111 -11.56 -12.28 2.12
N SER A 112 -10.55 -12.78 1.42
CA SER A 112 -10.37 -12.51 -0.01
C SER A 112 -11.53 -13.08 -0.84
N GLU A 113 -11.96 -14.30 -0.54
CA GLU A 113 -13.12 -14.93 -1.19
C GLU A 113 -14.40 -14.15 -0.90
N ALA A 114 -14.60 -13.74 0.36
CA ALA A 114 -15.75 -12.95 0.78
C ALA A 114 -15.79 -11.57 0.09
N MET A 115 -14.63 -10.91 -0.05
CA MET A 115 -14.52 -9.60 -0.70
C MET A 115 -14.74 -9.66 -2.22
N ALA A 116 -14.41 -10.77 -2.88
CA ALA A 116 -14.72 -10.96 -4.30
C ALA A 116 -16.23 -10.84 -4.59
N SER A 117 -17.09 -11.25 -3.65
CA SER A 117 -18.55 -11.18 -3.79
C SER A 117 -19.13 -9.75 -3.85
N VAL A 118 -18.35 -8.75 -3.42
CA VAL A 118 -18.77 -7.34 -3.41
C VAL A 118 -17.99 -6.48 -4.41
N GLU A 119 -17.23 -7.12 -5.29
CA GLU A 119 -16.49 -6.43 -6.34
C GLU A 119 -17.43 -5.60 -7.23
N GLY A 120 -17.00 -4.40 -7.61
CA GLY A 120 -17.79 -3.45 -8.40
C GLY A 120 -18.85 -2.65 -7.61
N ARG A 121 -19.23 -3.09 -6.40
CA ARG A 121 -20.15 -2.34 -5.53
C ARG A 121 -19.48 -1.17 -4.82
N TYR A 122 -18.19 -1.31 -4.50
CA TYR A 122 -17.41 -0.31 -3.78
C TYR A 122 -16.20 0.15 -4.58
N ASP A 123 -15.89 1.43 -4.45
CA ASP A 123 -14.66 2.01 -4.98
C ASP A 123 -13.50 1.72 -4.02
N TYR A 124 -13.77 1.76 -2.71
CA TYR A 124 -12.80 1.49 -1.64
C TYR A 124 -13.33 0.43 -0.66
N VAL A 125 -12.46 -0.47 -0.24
CA VAL A 125 -12.65 -1.30 0.95
C VAL A 125 -11.52 -1.01 1.93
N ILE A 126 -11.86 -0.51 3.11
CA ILE A 126 -10.93 -0.29 4.20
C ILE A 126 -11.12 -1.43 5.20
N VAL A 127 -10.03 -2.02 5.71
CA VAL A 127 -10.11 -3.12 6.69
C VAL A 127 -9.40 -2.72 7.98
N ASP A 128 -10.12 -2.69 9.09
CA ASP A 128 -9.56 -2.38 10.42
C ASP A 128 -9.02 -3.65 11.09
N CYS A 129 -7.69 -3.75 11.22
CA CYS A 129 -7.05 -4.95 11.76
C CYS A 129 -7.00 -4.98 13.30
N PRO A 130 -7.04 -6.17 13.91
CA PRO A 130 -6.73 -6.33 15.34
C PRO A 130 -5.26 -5.94 15.65
N PRO A 131 -4.92 -5.68 16.92
CA PRO A 131 -3.58 -5.28 17.34
C PRO A 131 -2.56 -6.44 17.41
N ASN A 132 -2.83 -7.58 16.78
CA ASN A 132 -1.93 -8.74 16.79
C ASN A 132 -1.64 -9.22 15.37
N VAL A 133 -0.54 -9.94 15.18
CA VAL A 133 -0.27 -10.67 13.94
C VAL A 133 -0.71 -12.11 14.14
N GLY A 134 -1.84 -12.45 13.54
CA GLY A 134 -2.43 -13.78 13.58
C GLY A 134 -3.33 -14.00 12.37
N LEU A 135 -4.20 -15.02 12.44
CA LEU A 135 -5.02 -15.44 11.30
C LEU A 135 -5.88 -14.32 10.69
N LEU A 136 -6.49 -13.47 11.52
CA LEU A 136 -7.34 -12.37 11.07
C LEU A 136 -6.55 -11.29 10.32
N THR A 137 -5.37 -10.94 10.84
CA THR A 137 -4.43 -10.01 10.19
C THR A 137 -3.88 -10.60 8.90
N PHE A 138 -3.57 -11.90 8.86
CA PHE A 138 -3.14 -12.61 7.65
C PHE A 138 -4.23 -12.54 6.57
N ASN A 139 -5.47 -12.90 6.91
CA ASN A 139 -6.61 -12.80 5.99
C ASN A 139 -6.75 -11.38 5.43
N THR A 140 -6.58 -10.37 6.29
CA THR A 140 -6.65 -8.96 5.89
C THR A 140 -5.54 -8.58 4.91
N LEU A 141 -4.30 -8.95 5.21
CA LEU A 141 -3.15 -8.67 4.36
C LEU A 141 -3.29 -9.38 3.01
N LYS A 142 -3.71 -10.64 2.99
CA LYS A 142 -3.97 -11.40 1.75
C LYS A 142 -5.09 -10.79 0.90
N ALA A 143 -6.14 -10.26 1.54
CA ALA A 143 -7.28 -9.65 0.84
C ALA A 143 -7.03 -8.22 0.34
N CYS A 144 -5.98 -7.54 0.81
CA CYS A 144 -5.71 -6.13 0.52
C CYS A 144 -4.49 -5.94 -0.38
N SER A 145 -4.56 -4.99 -1.33
CA SER A 145 -3.40 -4.60 -2.15
C SER A 145 -2.50 -3.56 -1.47
N GLU A 146 -3.02 -2.87 -0.45
CA GLU A 146 -2.31 -1.81 0.25
C GLU A 146 -2.45 -1.96 1.77
N ALA A 147 -1.46 -1.43 2.49
CA ALA A 147 -1.50 -1.34 3.94
C ALA A 147 -1.09 0.06 4.41
N ILE A 148 -1.95 0.69 5.21
CA ILE A 148 -1.62 1.86 6.01
C ILE A 148 -1.18 1.37 7.39
N VAL A 149 -0.03 1.85 7.86
CA VAL A 149 0.52 1.54 9.18
C VAL A 149 0.50 2.80 10.06
N PRO A 150 -0.57 3.03 10.85
CA PRO A 150 -0.62 4.14 11.80
C PRO A 150 0.42 3.96 12.90
N MET A 151 1.23 4.99 13.17
CA MET A 151 2.29 4.91 14.18
C MET A 151 2.51 6.25 14.88
N ASP A 152 2.71 6.22 16.20
CA ASP A 152 3.18 7.39 16.95
C ASP A 152 4.66 7.67 16.66
N PRO A 153 5.11 8.95 16.75
CA PRO A 153 6.50 9.35 16.51
C PRO A 153 7.41 8.97 17.69
N SER A 154 7.58 7.67 17.92
CA SER A 154 8.50 7.10 18.92
C SER A 154 9.46 6.09 18.31
N PHE A 155 10.65 5.95 18.90
CA PHE A 155 11.67 4.99 18.44
C PHE A 155 11.17 3.54 18.44
N PHE A 156 10.35 3.16 19.42
CA PHE A 156 9.77 1.81 19.46
C PHE A 156 8.83 1.53 18.29
N SER A 157 8.18 2.57 17.75
CA SER A 157 7.31 2.43 16.59
C SER A 157 8.08 2.15 15.30
N LEU A 158 9.30 2.68 15.15
CA LEU A 158 10.18 2.30 14.04
C LEU A 158 10.57 0.81 14.09
N HIS A 159 10.94 0.32 15.27
CA HIS A 159 11.24 -1.10 15.46
C HIS A 159 10.02 -1.99 15.19
N GLY A 160 8.85 -1.58 15.66
CA GLY A 160 7.59 -2.28 15.40
C GLY A 160 7.23 -2.33 13.91
N LEU A 161 7.50 -1.25 13.18
CA LEU A 161 7.31 -1.20 11.72
C LEU A 161 8.25 -2.16 11.00
N GLY A 162 9.53 -2.23 11.37
CA GLY A 162 10.48 -3.19 10.79
C GLY A 162 9.99 -4.64 10.89
N LYS A 163 9.54 -5.07 12.09
CA LYS A 163 8.96 -6.41 12.29
C LYS A 163 7.70 -6.68 11.48
N LEU A 164 6.85 -5.66 11.32
CA LEU A 164 5.65 -5.78 10.49
C LEU A 164 6.03 -5.94 9.01
N LEU A 165 7.02 -5.19 8.53
CA LEU A 165 7.52 -5.33 7.15
C LEU A 165 8.13 -6.72 6.92
N GLU A 166 8.96 -7.22 7.84
CA GLU A 166 9.50 -8.60 7.80
C GLU A 166 8.37 -9.63 7.71
N THR A 167 7.29 -9.43 8.49
CA THR A 167 6.11 -10.30 8.44
C THR A 167 5.45 -10.24 7.05
N ILE A 168 5.20 -9.05 6.52
CA ILE A 168 4.58 -8.86 5.20
C ILE A 168 5.44 -9.46 4.09
N GLU A 169 6.76 -9.39 4.20
CA GLU A 169 7.68 -10.02 3.24
C GLU A 169 7.61 -11.56 3.26
N VAL A 170 7.49 -12.17 4.44
CA VAL A 170 7.26 -13.61 4.57
C VAL A 170 5.93 -13.99 3.92
N LEU A 171 4.87 -13.24 4.21
CA LEU A 171 3.55 -13.45 3.60
C LEU A 171 3.60 -13.37 2.08
N ALA A 172 4.27 -12.36 1.54
CA ALA A 172 4.42 -12.18 0.11
C ALA A 172 5.13 -13.38 -0.54
N LYS A 173 6.16 -13.93 0.11
CA LYS A 173 6.87 -15.12 -0.39
C LYS A 173 6.01 -16.39 -0.37
N GLU A 174 5.15 -16.54 0.64
CA GLU A 174 4.30 -17.74 0.77
C GLU A 174 3.07 -17.69 -0.13
N THR A 175 2.58 -16.50 -0.45
CA THR A 175 1.29 -16.31 -1.15
C THR A 175 1.41 -15.69 -2.54
N ASP A 176 2.61 -15.30 -2.96
CA ASP A 176 2.88 -14.50 -4.17
C ASP A 176 2.09 -13.19 -4.21
N HIS A 177 1.70 -12.67 -3.03
CA HIS A 177 0.86 -11.48 -2.87
C HIS A 177 1.67 -10.32 -2.30
N HIS A 178 1.93 -9.32 -3.13
CA HIS A 178 2.66 -8.12 -2.74
C HIS A 178 1.72 -7.01 -2.27
N ILE A 179 2.02 -6.43 -1.10
CA ILE A 179 1.23 -5.37 -0.48
C ILE A 179 2.03 -4.07 -0.48
N ALA A 180 1.46 -2.99 -1.02
CA ALA A 180 2.07 -1.68 -0.95
C ALA A 180 1.85 -1.06 0.44
N VAL A 181 2.91 -1.04 1.25
CA VAL A 181 2.88 -0.53 2.63
C VAL A 181 3.25 0.95 2.68
N ARG A 182 2.48 1.75 3.43
CA ARG A 182 2.75 3.14 3.75
C ARG A 182 2.56 3.44 5.23
N ALA A 183 3.53 4.07 5.87
CA ALA A 183 3.37 4.54 7.24
C ALA A 183 2.58 5.84 7.32
N LEU A 184 1.68 5.93 8.30
CA LEU A 184 0.96 7.14 8.65
C LEU A 184 1.37 7.56 10.06
N VAL A 185 1.98 8.73 10.21
CA VAL A 185 2.30 9.23 11.55
C VAL A 185 1.04 9.77 12.21
N THR A 186 0.71 9.25 13.38
CA THR A 186 -0.46 9.61 14.17
C THR A 186 -0.08 10.11 15.56
N LEU A 187 -1.05 10.68 16.28
CA LEU A 187 -0.88 11.18 17.65
C LEU A 187 0.24 12.23 17.77
N TYR A 188 0.52 12.97 16.69
CA TYR A 188 1.61 13.93 16.65
C TYR A 188 1.27 15.17 17.48
N SER A 189 2.10 15.49 18.48
CA SER A 189 1.87 16.64 19.37
C SER A 189 2.47 17.95 18.88
N GLY A 190 3.31 17.94 17.83
CA GLY A 190 3.88 19.13 17.15
C GLY A 190 4.80 20.04 17.96
N ARG A 191 4.83 19.91 19.29
CA ARG A 191 5.53 20.82 20.20
C ARG A 191 6.92 20.35 20.61
N SER A 192 7.27 19.10 20.30
CA SER A 192 8.50 18.48 20.76
C SER A 192 9.54 18.40 19.64
N ALA A 193 10.71 18.99 19.85
CA ALA A 193 11.86 18.84 18.96
C ALA A 193 12.23 17.36 18.76
N PHE A 194 12.04 16.54 19.80
CA PHE A 194 12.21 15.09 19.72
C PHE A 194 11.20 14.44 18.77
N ALA A 195 9.92 14.78 18.85
CA ALA A 195 8.90 14.23 17.96
C ALA A 195 9.15 14.63 16.49
N LYS A 196 9.69 15.82 16.26
CA LYS A 196 10.13 16.26 14.92
C LYS A 196 11.33 15.43 14.43
N ALA A 197 12.36 15.25 15.26
CA ALA A 197 13.53 14.44 14.89
C ALA A 197 13.15 12.98 14.58
N VAL A 198 12.24 12.38 15.36
CA VAL A 198 11.73 11.03 15.10
C VAL A 198 10.90 10.98 13.81
N LEU A 199 10.06 11.98 13.55
CA LEU A 199 9.34 12.08 12.27
C LEU A 199 10.32 12.12 11.10
N ASP A 200 11.35 12.98 11.16
CA ASP A 200 12.35 13.10 10.09
C ASP A 200 13.13 11.79 9.89
N GLU A 201 13.40 11.03 10.96
CA GLU A 201 14.00 9.69 10.89
C GLU A 201 13.07 8.66 10.22
N ILE A 202 11.77 8.68 10.57
CA ILE A 202 10.74 7.85 9.92
C ILE A 202 10.69 8.15 8.43
N ARG A 203 10.68 9.42 8.04
CA ARG A 203 10.68 9.83 6.63
C ARG A 203 11.89 9.30 5.88
N ARG A 204 13.09 9.47 6.47
CA ARG A 204 14.35 8.99 5.87
C ARG A 204 14.38 7.47 5.72
N HIS A 205 13.94 6.72 6.72
CA HIS A 205 13.96 5.25 6.67
C HIS A 205 12.96 4.64 5.69
N LEU A 206 11.83 5.32 5.44
CA LEU A 206 10.77 4.76 4.62
C LEU A 206 10.87 5.10 3.15
N ASP A 207 11.76 6.01 2.76
CA ASP A 207 12.09 6.32 1.36
C ASP A 207 10.85 6.49 0.46
N GLY A 208 9.94 7.39 0.90
CA GLY A 208 8.67 7.63 0.20
C GLY A 208 7.53 6.67 0.52
N ARG A 209 7.75 5.62 1.32
CA ARG A 209 6.69 4.71 1.82
C ARG A 209 5.98 5.26 3.06
N HIS A 210 5.58 6.52 2.98
CA HIS A 210 4.87 7.22 4.04
C HIS A 210 3.89 8.23 3.48
N PHE A 211 2.93 8.64 4.29
CA PHE A 211 2.09 9.79 3.99
C PHE A 211 2.80 11.08 4.37
N GLU A 212 2.64 12.10 3.53
CA GLU A 212 3.06 13.46 3.89
C GLU A 212 2.17 14.04 4.99
N THR A 213 0.89 13.68 4.95
CA THR A 213 -0.07 13.99 6.00
C THR A 213 0.30 13.32 7.32
N VAL A 214 0.25 14.11 8.40
CA VAL A 214 0.42 13.63 9.78
C VAL A 214 -0.87 13.88 10.54
N ILE A 215 -1.33 12.89 11.31
CA ILE A 215 -2.50 13.04 12.17
C ILE A 215 -2.06 13.54 13.55
N ARG A 216 -2.46 14.76 13.89
CA ARG A 216 -2.14 15.37 15.17
C ARG A 216 -2.98 14.80 16.30
N TYR A 217 -2.43 14.83 17.51
CA TYR A 217 -3.20 14.51 18.70
C TYR A 217 -4.37 15.49 18.84
N SER A 218 -5.58 14.95 18.93
CA SER A 218 -6.81 15.73 19.04
C SER A 218 -7.76 15.05 20.03
N VAL A 219 -8.11 15.77 21.10
CA VAL A 219 -9.13 15.31 22.06
C VAL A 219 -10.48 15.12 21.36
N LYS A 220 -10.78 15.94 20.34
CA LYS A 220 -12.01 15.85 19.54
C LYS A 220 -12.14 14.53 18.79
N LEU A 221 -11.03 13.87 18.41
CA LEU A 221 -11.09 12.54 17.80
C LEU A 221 -11.54 11.48 18.81
N ALA A 222 -11.06 11.55 20.05
CA ALA A 222 -11.47 10.64 21.11
C ALA A 222 -12.93 10.88 21.52
N GLU A 223 -13.35 12.14 21.64
CA GLU A 223 -14.75 12.50 21.89
C GLU A 223 -15.66 11.98 20.77
N ALA A 224 -15.33 12.24 19.51
CA ALA A 224 -16.10 11.75 18.35
C ALA A 224 -16.28 10.22 18.38
N ALA A 225 -15.21 9.48 18.66
CA ALA A 225 -15.26 8.03 18.79
C ALA A 225 -16.16 7.57 19.96
N SER A 226 -16.13 8.27 21.10
CA SER A 226 -17.02 7.94 22.23
C SER A 226 -18.50 8.20 21.95
N HIS A 227 -18.80 9.10 21.01
CA HIS A 227 -20.14 9.34 20.49
C HIS A 227 -20.50 8.45 19.28
N GLY A 228 -19.57 7.57 18.87
CA GLY A 228 -19.67 6.69 17.70
C GLY A 228 -20.05 7.41 16.42
N VAL A 229 -19.44 8.56 16.20
CA VAL A 229 -19.55 9.31 14.95
C VAL A 229 -18.16 9.72 14.45
N PRO A 230 -17.91 9.73 13.14
CA PRO A 230 -16.64 10.22 12.61
C PRO A 230 -16.48 11.72 12.84
N ILE A 231 -15.23 12.19 12.87
CA ILE A 231 -14.90 13.58 13.20
C ILE A 231 -15.61 14.59 12.29
N ALA A 232 -15.84 14.21 11.04
CA ALA A 232 -16.54 15.03 10.05
C ALA A 232 -18.00 15.37 10.43
N HIS A 233 -18.60 14.56 11.30
CA HIS A 233 -19.95 14.74 11.82
C HIS A 233 -19.96 15.24 13.27
N TYR A 234 -18.84 15.17 13.97
CA TYR A 234 -18.72 15.64 15.35
C TYR A 234 -18.26 17.10 15.44
N SER A 235 -17.14 17.44 14.79
CA SER A 235 -16.53 18.78 14.91
C SER A 235 -15.71 19.12 13.67
N ARG A 236 -16.20 20.08 12.88
CA ARG A 236 -15.50 20.59 11.68
C ARG A 236 -14.35 21.53 12.02
N ASP A 237 -14.45 22.25 13.14
CA ASP A 237 -13.46 23.22 13.59
C ASP A 237 -12.44 22.56 14.53
N CYS A 238 -11.70 21.56 14.03
CA CYS A 238 -10.62 20.94 14.79
C CYS A 238 -9.50 20.36 13.92
N VAL A 239 -8.31 20.22 14.50
CA VAL A 239 -7.14 19.68 13.77
C VAL A 239 -7.37 18.27 13.23
N GLY A 240 -8.13 17.42 13.94
CA GLY A 240 -8.45 16.07 13.48
C GLY A 240 -9.32 16.05 12.22
N PHE A 241 -10.20 17.05 12.03
CA PHE A 241 -10.97 17.20 10.81
C PHE A 241 -10.06 17.57 9.63
N ASP A 242 -9.21 18.56 9.82
CA ASP A 242 -8.27 19.01 8.78
C ASP A 242 -7.29 17.91 8.38
N ASP A 243 -6.75 17.18 9.35
CA ASP A 243 -5.75 16.14 9.12
C ASP A 243 -6.34 14.94 8.37
N TYR A 244 -7.54 14.46 8.73
CA TYR A 244 -8.17 13.36 8.00
C TYR A 244 -8.74 13.78 6.64
N ARG A 245 -9.14 15.05 6.47
CA ARG A 245 -9.44 15.61 5.14
C ARG A 245 -8.20 15.59 4.26
N ALA A 246 -7.06 16.05 4.77
CA ALA A 246 -5.79 16.03 4.03
C ALA A 246 -5.36 14.60 3.66
N LEU A 247 -5.49 13.65 4.58
CA LEU A 247 -5.17 12.24 4.31
C LEU A 247 -6.05 11.66 3.20
N ALA A 248 -7.35 11.93 3.22
CA ALA A 248 -8.26 11.46 2.18
C ALA A 248 -7.91 12.05 0.80
N VAL A 249 -7.57 13.35 0.74
CA VAL A 249 -7.10 14.00 -0.48
C VAL A 249 -5.82 13.33 -1.01
N GLU A 250 -4.85 13.07 -0.13
CA GLU A 250 -3.60 12.39 -0.50
C GLU A 250 -3.85 10.98 -1.05
N VAL A 251 -4.76 10.22 -0.41
CA VAL A 251 -5.19 8.90 -0.90
C VAL A 251 -5.86 9.00 -2.27
N LEU A 252 -6.72 9.98 -2.51
CA LEU A 252 -7.38 10.19 -3.81
C LEU A 252 -6.39 10.61 -4.91
N GLN A 253 -5.36 11.39 -4.57
CA GLN A 253 -4.30 11.76 -5.51
C GLN A 253 -3.49 10.53 -5.94
N GLN A 254 -3.19 9.63 -4.99
CA GLN A 254 -2.53 8.35 -5.31
C GLN A 254 -3.39 7.50 -6.27
N GLU A 255 -4.70 7.44 -6.06
CA GLU A 255 -5.63 6.75 -6.97
C GLU A 255 -5.58 7.33 -8.38
N ALA A 256 -5.59 8.66 -8.52
CA ALA A 256 -5.50 9.33 -9.81
C ALA A 256 -4.19 9.02 -10.53
N ALA A 257 -3.06 9.04 -9.81
CA ALA A 257 -1.75 8.70 -10.35
C ALA A 257 -1.69 7.23 -10.83
N MET A 258 -2.24 6.29 -10.06
CA MET A 258 -2.33 4.86 -10.46
C MET A 258 -3.14 4.69 -11.75
N ARG A 259 -4.34 5.27 -11.81
CA ARG A 259 -5.20 5.22 -13.01
C ARG A 259 -4.55 5.85 -14.24
N GLN A 260 -3.76 6.90 -14.05
CA GLN A 260 -3.03 7.54 -15.14
C GLN A 260 -1.91 6.64 -15.68
N ARG A 261 -1.16 5.96 -14.79
CA ARG A 261 -0.14 4.98 -15.18
C ARG A 261 -0.77 3.82 -15.96
N GLU A 262 -1.87 3.25 -15.48
CA GLU A 262 -2.61 2.17 -16.17
C GLU A 262 -3.07 2.60 -17.57
N ARG A 263 -3.62 3.81 -17.71
CA ARG A 263 -4.07 4.35 -19.00
C ARG A 263 -2.92 4.55 -19.98
N VAL A 264 -1.74 4.98 -19.52
CA VAL A 264 -0.54 5.11 -20.36
C VAL A 264 -0.06 3.74 -20.83
N THR A 265 -0.04 2.74 -19.94
CA THR A 265 0.33 1.36 -20.28
C THR A 265 -0.63 0.76 -21.31
N ILE A 266 -1.94 0.91 -21.14
CA ILE A 266 -2.95 0.40 -22.09
C ILE A 266 -2.81 1.08 -23.45
N LYS A 267 -2.59 2.40 -23.51
CA LYS A 267 -2.39 3.12 -24.77
C LYS A 267 -1.12 2.65 -25.50
N ARG A 268 0.00 2.44 -24.80
CA ARG A 268 1.23 1.89 -25.38
C ARG A 268 0.99 0.50 -26.00
N ASN A 269 0.27 -0.37 -25.30
CA ASN A 269 -0.07 -1.71 -25.80
C ASN A 269 -1.02 -1.67 -27.00
N ALA A 270 -1.98 -0.73 -27.03
CA ALA A 270 -2.93 -0.58 -28.14
C ALA A 270 -2.28 -0.01 -29.42
N THR A 271 -1.29 0.89 -29.30
CA THR A 271 -0.56 1.43 -30.46
C THR A 271 0.53 0.49 -31.00
N GLY A 272 0.89 -0.57 -30.27
CA GLY A 272 1.87 -1.58 -30.71
C GLY A 272 1.32 -2.67 -31.64
N ALA A 273 -0.01 -2.74 -31.85
CA ALA A 273 -0.64 -3.86 -32.56
C ALA A 273 -0.69 -3.72 -34.11
N SER A 274 0.09 -2.84 -34.73
CA SER A 274 0.13 -2.70 -36.20
C SER A 274 1.52 -2.62 -36.84
N ALA A 275 2.58 -3.01 -36.13
CA ALA A 275 3.87 -3.27 -36.74
C ALA A 275 4.12 -4.78 -36.72
N ARG A 276 4.52 -5.31 -37.88
CA ARG A 276 4.77 -6.72 -38.12
C ARG A 276 5.76 -7.28 -37.08
N ASP A 277 5.40 -8.47 -36.63
CA ASP A 277 6.24 -9.43 -35.93
C ASP A 277 7.56 -9.64 -36.68
N ASP A 278 8.65 -9.16 -36.08
CA ASP A 278 10.01 -9.66 -36.24
C ASP A 278 10.69 -9.53 -34.86
N GLY A 279 11.18 -10.66 -34.34
CA GLY A 279 11.51 -10.89 -32.93
C GLY A 279 12.50 -9.96 -32.21
N ALA A 280 12.45 -10.08 -30.88
CA ALA A 280 13.23 -9.45 -29.79
C ALA A 280 12.52 -8.28 -29.10
N GLY A 281 12.01 -8.55 -27.89
CA GLY A 281 11.43 -7.55 -26.99
C GLY A 281 12.45 -6.47 -26.66
N SER A 282 12.21 -5.26 -27.14
CA SER A 282 13.01 -4.07 -26.85
C SER A 282 12.85 -3.65 -25.38
N SER A 283 13.55 -4.31 -24.46
CA SER A 283 13.81 -3.79 -23.11
C SER A 283 14.79 -2.62 -23.22
N VAL A 284 14.34 -1.41 -22.94
CA VAL A 284 15.27 -0.29 -22.69
C VAL A 284 16.09 -0.69 -21.45
N PRO A 285 17.43 -0.65 -21.50
CA PRO A 285 18.26 0.21 -22.34
C PRO A 285 18.69 -0.35 -23.70
N ALA A 286 19.03 0.55 -24.63
CA ALA A 286 19.30 0.20 -26.02
C ALA A 286 20.64 -0.54 -26.17
N VAL A 287 20.65 -1.67 -26.89
CA VAL A 287 21.90 -2.37 -27.21
C VAL A 287 22.58 -1.69 -28.41
N THR A 288 23.87 -1.43 -28.26
CA THR A 288 24.74 -0.85 -29.30
C THR A 288 25.95 -1.78 -29.53
N PRO A 289 26.69 -1.63 -30.64
CA PRO A 289 27.93 -2.40 -30.87
C PRO A 289 28.99 -2.25 -29.76
N GLU A 290 28.95 -1.16 -29.00
CA GLU A 290 29.92 -0.86 -27.94
C GLU A 290 29.49 -1.38 -26.55
N GLY A 291 28.24 -1.83 -26.42
CA GLY A 291 27.62 -2.29 -25.18
C GLY A 291 26.17 -1.82 -25.04
N VAL A 292 25.62 -1.92 -23.83
CA VAL A 292 24.26 -1.48 -23.52
C VAL A 292 24.27 -0.02 -23.12
N MET A 293 23.52 0.82 -23.83
CA MET A 293 23.40 2.25 -23.59
C MET A 293 22.22 2.57 -22.65
N PHE A 294 22.56 2.86 -21.40
CA PHE A 294 21.66 3.38 -20.38
C PHE A 294 21.39 4.85 -20.65
N THR A 295 20.12 5.27 -20.64
CA THR A 295 19.72 6.65 -20.96
C THR A 295 18.62 7.13 -20.03
N ILE A 296 18.74 8.36 -19.53
CA ILE A 296 17.66 9.03 -18.80
C ILE A 296 17.58 10.52 -19.11
N GLU A 297 16.36 11.04 -19.25
CA GLU A 297 16.10 12.46 -19.40
C GLU A 297 16.00 13.11 -18.01
N ALA A 298 16.92 14.02 -17.71
CA ALA A 298 16.99 14.76 -16.46
C ALA A 298 17.64 16.13 -16.74
N PRO A 299 16.90 17.07 -17.36
CA PRO A 299 17.45 18.32 -17.88
C PRO A 299 17.96 19.26 -16.80
N ASP A 300 17.37 19.19 -15.60
CA ASP A 300 17.73 20.03 -14.46
C ASP A 300 18.72 19.36 -13.49
N ALA A 301 19.18 18.15 -13.79
CA ALA A 301 20.07 17.42 -12.90
C ALA A 301 21.50 17.97 -12.95
N GLU A 302 22.16 18.01 -11.80
CA GLU A 302 23.59 18.36 -11.71
C GLU A 302 24.47 17.11 -11.88
N ARG A 303 23.96 15.95 -11.46
CA ARG A 303 24.69 14.69 -11.50
C ARG A 303 23.76 13.50 -11.68
N VAL A 304 24.09 12.62 -12.62
CA VAL A 304 23.42 11.32 -12.77
C VAL A 304 24.43 10.18 -12.74
N GLN A 305 24.14 9.16 -11.95
CA GLN A 305 24.97 7.95 -11.81
C GLN A 305 24.15 6.70 -12.10
N LEU A 306 24.81 5.64 -12.55
CA LEU A 306 24.20 4.35 -12.85
C LEU A 306 24.66 3.30 -11.83
N ALA A 307 23.72 2.61 -11.17
CA ALA A 307 24.05 1.51 -10.27
C ALA A 307 23.27 0.25 -10.66
N GLY A 308 23.89 -0.92 -10.55
CA GLY A 308 23.24 -2.19 -10.84
C GLY A 308 24.11 -3.40 -10.53
N ASP A 309 23.60 -4.58 -10.86
CA ASP A 309 24.27 -5.85 -10.58
C ASP A 309 25.69 -5.91 -11.21
N PHE A 310 25.91 -5.23 -12.34
CA PHE A 310 27.19 -5.20 -13.07
C PHE A 310 28.28 -4.32 -12.45
N ASN A 311 27.95 -3.46 -11.48
CA ASN A 311 28.92 -2.65 -10.75
C ASN A 311 28.77 -2.80 -9.23
N ASN A 312 28.20 -3.92 -8.78
CA ASN A 312 27.91 -4.21 -7.37
C ASN A 312 27.17 -3.06 -6.67
N TRP A 313 26.28 -2.36 -7.39
CA TRP A 313 25.50 -1.24 -6.87
C TRP A 313 26.34 -0.08 -6.31
N THR A 314 27.59 0.07 -6.78
CA THR A 314 28.49 1.14 -6.34
C THR A 314 28.30 2.41 -7.17
N LEU A 315 28.38 3.58 -6.52
CA LEU A 315 28.24 4.88 -7.20
C LEU A 315 29.59 5.46 -7.65
N ASP A 316 30.68 5.06 -6.99
CA ASP A 316 32.02 5.59 -7.26
C ASP A 316 32.49 5.24 -8.68
N GLY A 317 32.81 6.26 -9.48
CA GLY A 317 33.21 6.11 -10.88
C GLY A 317 32.08 5.76 -11.85
N ASN A 318 30.81 5.77 -11.38
CA ASN A 318 29.66 5.37 -12.17
C ASN A 318 28.81 6.53 -12.72
N ASP A 319 29.38 7.72 -12.82
CA ASP A 319 28.77 8.91 -13.45
C ASP A 319 28.39 8.68 -14.92
N MET A 320 27.25 9.26 -15.32
CA MET A 320 26.75 9.29 -16.69
C MET A 320 27.14 10.61 -17.38
N GLU A 321 27.22 10.59 -18.70
CA GLU A 321 27.58 11.76 -19.51
C GLU A 321 26.33 12.54 -19.92
N ALA A 322 26.30 13.85 -19.65
CA ALA A 322 25.19 14.73 -20.00
C ALA A 322 25.34 15.30 -21.42
N MET A 323 24.27 15.23 -22.21
CA MET A 323 24.16 15.88 -23.51
C MET A 323 22.72 16.38 -23.72
N ASP A 324 22.53 17.70 -23.81
CA ASP A 324 21.23 18.36 -24.02
C ASP A 324 20.11 17.90 -23.07
N GLY A 325 20.43 17.75 -21.78
CA GLY A 325 19.48 17.33 -20.74
C GLY A 325 19.19 15.82 -20.70
N VAL A 326 19.87 15.04 -21.54
CA VAL A 326 19.83 13.58 -21.54
C VAL A 326 21.15 13.02 -21.06
N TRP A 327 21.09 12.10 -20.11
CA TRP A 327 22.25 11.45 -19.49
C TRP A 327 22.43 10.06 -20.06
N LYS A 328 23.65 9.71 -20.46
CA LYS A 328 23.96 8.45 -21.13
C LYS A 328 25.18 7.75 -20.52
N LYS A 329 25.15 6.41 -20.54
CA LYS A 329 26.33 5.60 -20.22
C LYS A 329 26.26 4.27 -20.94
N VAL A 330 27.37 3.86 -21.55
CA VAL A 330 27.50 2.55 -22.20
C VAL A 330 28.20 1.58 -21.25
N VAL A 331 27.60 0.41 -21.03
CA VAL A 331 28.16 -0.65 -20.19
C VAL A 331 28.22 -1.95 -20.98
N LYS A 332 29.38 -2.62 -20.97
CA LYS A 332 29.54 -3.94 -21.58
C LYS A 332 28.98 -5.01 -20.64
N LEU A 333 27.90 -5.67 -21.06
CA LEU A 333 27.22 -6.70 -20.28
C LEU A 333 27.22 -8.02 -21.05
N PRO A 334 27.70 -9.13 -20.46
CA PRO A 334 27.52 -10.45 -21.05
C PRO A 334 26.02 -10.85 -21.07
N PRO A 335 25.65 -11.94 -21.76
CA PRO A 335 24.32 -12.51 -21.65
C PRO A 335 23.96 -12.80 -20.19
N GLY A 336 22.75 -12.44 -19.78
CA GLY A 336 22.33 -12.52 -18.38
C GLY A 336 21.17 -11.58 -18.05
N ARG A 337 20.66 -11.70 -16.83
CA ARG A 337 19.63 -10.84 -16.27
C ARG A 337 20.27 -9.89 -15.27
N TYR A 338 20.03 -8.60 -15.42
CA TYR A 338 20.63 -7.54 -14.62
C TYR A 338 19.57 -6.59 -14.07
N ARG A 339 19.69 -6.26 -12.79
CA ARG A 339 18.93 -5.18 -12.15
C ARG A 339 19.76 -3.91 -12.10
N TYR A 340 19.11 -2.76 -12.26
CA TYR A 340 19.75 -1.46 -12.22
C TYR A 340 18.80 -0.32 -11.82
N ARG A 341 19.38 0.81 -11.42
CA ARG A 341 18.72 2.10 -11.14
C ARG A 341 19.61 3.28 -11.55
N TYR A 342 18.98 4.43 -11.71
CA TYR A 342 19.65 5.72 -11.81
C TYR A 342 19.68 6.40 -10.45
N VAL A 343 20.74 7.17 -10.19
CA VAL A 343 20.82 8.08 -9.05
C VAL A 343 20.96 9.49 -9.60
N VAL A 344 19.89 10.28 -9.52
CA VAL A 344 19.82 11.66 -10.00
C VAL A 344 19.88 12.60 -8.80
N ASP A 345 20.94 13.40 -8.71
CA ASP A 345 21.21 14.31 -7.59
C ASP A 345 21.06 13.64 -6.21
N GLY A 346 21.57 12.40 -6.10
CA GLY A 346 21.50 11.59 -4.88
C GLY A 346 20.18 10.86 -4.65
N ARG A 347 19.18 10.99 -5.54
CA ARG A 347 17.89 10.30 -5.45
C ARG A 347 17.85 9.09 -6.36
N TRP A 348 17.51 7.94 -5.78
CA TRP A 348 17.35 6.68 -6.50
C TRP A 348 16.06 6.68 -7.31
N GLN A 349 16.14 6.26 -8.57
CA GLN A 349 14.98 6.15 -9.45
C GLN A 349 15.16 5.02 -10.47
N ASN A 350 14.05 4.41 -10.84
CA ASN A 350 14.01 3.41 -11.90
C ASN A 350 14.18 4.07 -13.27
N ASP A 351 14.53 3.28 -14.26
CA ASP A 351 14.46 3.72 -15.65
C ASP A 351 12.99 3.99 -16.02
N PRO A 352 12.62 5.26 -16.28
CA PRO A 352 11.25 5.62 -16.63
C PRO A 352 10.80 5.02 -17.97
N LEU A 353 11.75 4.57 -18.80
CA LEU A 353 11.51 3.94 -20.08
C LEU A 353 11.44 2.41 -19.99
N ASN A 354 11.95 1.81 -18.91
CA ASN A 354 11.91 0.37 -18.70
C ASN A 354 10.68 -0.04 -17.90
N THR A 355 9.77 -0.79 -18.53
CA THR A 355 8.56 -1.30 -17.88
C THR A 355 8.79 -2.63 -17.15
N THR A 356 9.93 -3.27 -17.35
CA THR A 356 10.26 -4.53 -16.68
C THR A 356 11.01 -4.20 -15.40
N VAL A 357 10.39 -4.53 -14.27
CA VAL A 357 10.92 -4.26 -12.94
C VAL A 357 10.82 -5.50 -12.05
N GLU A 358 11.65 -5.58 -11.02
CA GLU A 358 11.66 -6.65 -10.03
C GLU A 358 11.75 -6.12 -8.61
N PRO A 359 11.17 -6.80 -7.61
CA PRO A 359 11.32 -6.40 -6.20
C PRO A 359 12.79 -6.34 -5.78
N SER A 360 13.19 -5.21 -5.19
CA SER A 360 14.55 -5.01 -4.69
C SER A 360 14.72 -5.64 -3.30
N PRO A 361 15.86 -6.28 -2.98
CA PRO A 361 16.16 -6.76 -1.62
C PRO A 361 16.19 -5.67 -0.54
N TYR A 362 16.29 -4.40 -0.96
CA TYR A 362 16.34 -3.23 -0.07
C TYR A 362 15.04 -2.42 -0.08
N GLY A 363 13.99 -2.92 -0.74
CA GLY A 363 12.68 -2.27 -0.88
C GLY A 363 12.50 -1.49 -2.18
N GLY A 364 11.25 -1.40 -2.64
CA GLY A 364 10.91 -0.85 -3.96
C GLY A 364 11.13 -1.87 -5.08
N GLU A 365 11.19 -1.40 -6.33
CA GLU A 365 11.43 -2.22 -7.51
C GLU A 365 12.69 -1.74 -8.22
N ASP A 366 13.46 -2.63 -8.84
CA ASP A 366 14.63 -2.33 -9.66
C ASP A 366 14.28 -2.53 -11.14
N SER A 367 14.85 -1.71 -12.02
CA SER A 367 14.68 -1.89 -13.47
C SER A 367 15.45 -3.13 -13.91
N VAL A 368 14.85 -3.95 -14.77
CA VAL A 368 15.43 -5.23 -15.20
C VAL A 368 15.76 -5.22 -16.67
N LEU A 369 16.98 -5.61 -16.98
CA LEU A 369 17.49 -5.84 -18.32
C LEU A 369 17.78 -7.32 -18.50
N VAL A 370 17.32 -7.90 -19.61
CA VAL A 370 17.67 -9.27 -20.01
C VAL A 370 18.49 -9.21 -21.29
N MET A 371 19.75 -9.63 -21.22
CA MET A 371 20.65 -9.77 -22.34
C MET A 371 20.57 -11.22 -22.87
N ASP A 372 19.96 -11.40 -24.03
CA ASP A 372 19.85 -12.70 -24.71
C ASP A 372 21.14 -13.03 -25.50
N GLU A 373 21.47 -14.32 -25.66
CA GLU A 373 22.67 -14.80 -26.36
C GLU A 373 22.70 -14.37 -27.84
N ARG A 374 21.53 -14.14 -28.45
CA ARG A 374 21.40 -13.69 -29.85
C ARG A 374 21.80 -12.24 -30.08
N VAL A 375 21.85 -11.44 -29.01
CA VAL A 375 22.13 -10.00 -29.05
C VAL A 375 23.62 -9.72 -28.79
N ALA A 376 24.32 -10.64 -28.12
CA ALA A 376 25.75 -10.53 -27.81
C ALA A 376 26.70 -10.89 -28.98
N THR A 377 26.17 -11.31 -30.14
CA THR A 377 26.96 -11.73 -31.31
C THR A 377 26.81 -10.82 -32.54
N ALA A 378 26.09 -9.70 -32.42
CA ALA A 378 26.10 -8.62 -33.41
C ALA A 378 27.17 -7.58 -33.05
N GLY A 379 28.44 -8.00 -33.13
CA GLY A 379 29.62 -7.17 -32.83
C GLY A 379 30.89 -8.00 -32.82
#